data_AF-A0A3B1APT2-F1
#
_entry.id   AF-A0A3B1APT2-F1
#
_cell.length_a   1.000
_cell.length_b   1.000
_cell.length_c   1.000
_cell.angle_alpha   90.00
_cell.angle_beta   90.00
_cell.angle_gamma   90.00
#
_symmetry.space_group_name_H-M   'P 1'
#
loop_
_entity.id
_entity.type
_entity.pdbx_description
1 polymer ?
#
loop_
_entity_poly.entity_id
_entity_poly.type
_entity_poly.pdbx_seq_one_letter_code
_entity_poly.pdbx_strand_id
1 'polypeptide(L)'
;MTPSIKFSALPGAYERHLQRKYHNPLFPEPDQPLSGHKVDLTQAVEQAREKDQQDLRAFFEAFQDTVQDAVELSESVESDVLLNLKEKLERLYVQSTSLAGDLGQHQEALQKLLSVCMAGILKGAEHDPIALKKIQDELTARDVFFELLQNPFVGVLLRGDEIVHESEMIPSILSEQADSIPQVMELFDPVQQQHLIDLAKEFVEQQSDAVKQDTQCEARLELMLSLKEST
;
A
#
# COMPACT_ATOMS: atom_id res chain seq x y z
N MET A 1 3.16 -36.21 -6.70
CA MET A 1 3.86 -34.94 -6.96
C MET A 1 2.93 -33.83 -6.51
N THR A 2 3.28 -33.12 -5.45
CA THR A 2 2.52 -31.93 -5.04
C THR A 2 2.66 -30.90 -6.15
N PRO A 3 1.57 -30.31 -6.68
CA PRO A 3 1.68 -29.25 -7.67
C PRO A 3 2.53 -28.11 -7.09
N SER A 4 3.62 -27.76 -7.78
CA SER A 4 4.45 -26.61 -7.40
C SER A 4 3.72 -25.35 -7.85
N ILE A 5 3.12 -24.65 -6.90
CA ILE A 5 2.48 -23.36 -7.16
C ILE A 5 3.60 -22.35 -7.39
N LYS A 6 3.49 -21.59 -8.49
CA LYS A 6 4.45 -20.56 -8.86
C LYS A 6 3.78 -19.21 -8.77
N PHE A 7 4.14 -18.41 -7.76
CA PHE A 7 3.74 -17.00 -7.65
C PHE A 7 4.49 -16.13 -8.67
N SER A 8 3.89 -14.99 -9.01
CA SER A 8 4.53 -13.94 -9.83
C SER A 8 5.70 -13.31 -9.06
N ALA A 9 6.73 -12.85 -9.79
CA ALA A 9 7.84 -12.13 -9.18
C ALA A 9 7.46 -10.71 -8.72
N LEU A 10 6.53 -10.07 -9.44
CA LEU A 10 5.97 -8.76 -9.13
C LEU A 10 4.44 -8.88 -9.05
N PRO A 11 3.91 -9.52 -7.99
CA PRO A 11 2.48 -9.74 -7.83
C PRO A 11 1.76 -8.42 -7.53
N GLY A 12 0.48 -8.33 -7.90
CA GLY A 12 -0.39 -7.26 -7.43
C GLY A 12 -0.89 -7.52 -6.01
N ALA A 13 -1.73 -6.63 -5.49
CA ALA A 13 -2.18 -6.66 -4.11
C ALA A 13 -2.84 -8.00 -3.71
N TYR A 14 -3.67 -8.57 -4.58
CA TYR A 14 -4.38 -9.82 -4.28
C TYR A 14 -3.43 -11.02 -4.24
N GLU A 15 -2.60 -11.20 -5.28
CA GLU A 15 -1.64 -12.32 -5.31
C GLU A 15 -0.59 -12.17 -4.20
N ARG A 16 -0.14 -10.94 -3.90
CA ARG A 16 0.81 -10.63 -2.84
C ARG A 16 0.29 -11.04 -1.46
N HIS A 17 -0.99 -10.79 -1.18
CA HIS A 17 -1.58 -11.22 0.09
C HIS A 17 -1.68 -12.76 0.19
N LEU A 18 -2.02 -13.45 -0.90
CA LEU A 18 -1.96 -14.93 -0.93
C LEU A 18 -0.54 -15.45 -0.72
N GLN A 19 0.46 -14.80 -1.32
CA GLN A 19 1.87 -15.15 -1.13
C GLN A 19 2.29 -14.97 0.33
N ARG A 20 1.84 -13.90 1.00
CA ARG A 20 2.14 -13.65 2.42
C ARG A 20 1.60 -14.76 3.32
N LYS A 21 0.44 -15.31 2.99
CA LYS A 21 -0.22 -16.40 3.73
C LYS A 21 0.39 -17.77 3.44
N TYR A 22 1.01 -17.93 2.26
CA TYR A 22 1.51 -19.22 1.82
C TYR A 22 2.66 -19.72 2.68
N HIS A 23 2.46 -20.87 3.35
CA HIS A 23 3.41 -21.46 4.30
C HIS A 23 3.80 -20.54 5.46
N ASN A 24 2.91 -19.64 5.86
CA ASN A 24 3.16 -18.73 6.97
C ASN A 24 2.34 -19.16 8.20
N PRO A 25 2.99 -19.67 9.27
CA PRO A 25 2.28 -20.19 10.43
C PRO A 25 1.68 -19.09 11.34
N LEU A 26 1.93 -17.80 11.07
CA LEU A 26 1.20 -16.70 11.73
C LEU A 26 -0.22 -16.58 11.21
N PHE A 27 -0.51 -17.07 10.01
CA PHE A 27 -1.89 -17.15 9.57
C PHE A 27 -2.45 -18.47 10.09
N PRO A 28 -3.59 -18.45 10.80
CA PRO A 28 -4.22 -19.71 11.17
C PRO A 28 -4.42 -20.50 9.87
N GLU A 29 -3.96 -21.76 9.84
CA GLU A 29 -4.50 -22.67 8.85
C GLU A 29 -6.01 -22.60 9.07
N PRO A 30 -6.81 -22.19 8.06
CA PRO A 30 -8.24 -22.10 8.28
C PRO A 30 -8.68 -23.45 8.81
N ASP A 31 -9.24 -23.46 10.03
CA ASP A 31 -10.02 -24.58 10.53
C ASP A 31 -10.87 -25.04 9.35
N GLN A 32 -10.56 -26.23 8.82
CA GLN A 32 -11.05 -26.65 7.52
C GLN A 32 -12.55 -26.39 7.40
N PRO A 33 -12.96 -25.72 6.32
CA PRO A 33 -13.62 -26.48 5.27
C PRO A 33 -12.88 -26.33 3.94
N LEU A 34 -11.69 -26.92 3.87
CA LEU A 34 -11.33 -27.76 2.71
C LEU A 34 -11.99 -29.16 2.82
N SER A 35 -12.67 -29.44 3.94
CA SER A 35 -13.65 -30.52 4.10
C SER A 35 -14.99 -30.11 3.50
N GLY A 36 -15.06 -30.20 2.17
CA GLY A 36 -16.29 -30.04 1.38
C GLY A 36 -15.99 -29.54 -0.02
N HIS A 37 -15.26 -28.43 -0.13
CA HIS A 37 -14.68 -27.91 -1.37
C HIS A 37 -13.26 -27.43 -1.04
N LYS A 38 -12.25 -28.21 -1.43
CA LYS A 38 -10.87 -27.73 -1.39
C LYS A 38 -10.82 -26.46 -2.26
N VAL A 39 -10.64 -25.27 -1.68
CA VAL A 39 -10.13 -24.12 -2.42
C VAL A 39 -8.79 -24.58 -2.97
N ASP A 40 -8.78 -24.87 -4.26
CA ASP A 40 -7.57 -25.19 -4.97
C ASP A 40 -6.71 -23.93 -4.94
N LEU A 41 -5.59 -23.96 -4.21
CA LEU A 41 -4.70 -22.82 -4.08
C LEU A 41 -4.21 -22.34 -5.46
N THR A 42 -4.11 -23.24 -6.45
CA THR A 42 -3.86 -22.84 -7.85
C THR A 42 -5.00 -21.98 -8.39
N GLN A 43 -6.25 -22.40 -8.18
CA GLN A 43 -7.42 -21.61 -8.58
C GLN A 43 -7.50 -20.27 -7.83
N ALA A 44 -7.17 -20.22 -6.54
CA ALA A 44 -7.15 -18.98 -5.76
C ALA A 44 -6.08 -17.99 -6.30
N VAL A 45 -4.90 -18.49 -6.64
CA VAL A 45 -3.84 -17.68 -7.26
C VAL A 45 -4.26 -17.17 -8.64
N GLU A 46 -4.92 -18.00 -9.46
CA GLU A 46 -5.47 -17.58 -10.76
C GLU A 46 -6.53 -16.47 -10.60
N GLN A 47 -7.46 -16.62 -9.67
CA GLN A 47 -8.48 -15.60 -9.36
C GLN A 47 -7.87 -14.30 -8.86
N ALA A 48 -6.85 -14.38 -7.99
CA ALA A 48 -6.13 -13.20 -7.52
C ALA A 48 -5.45 -12.45 -8.67
N ARG A 49 -4.81 -13.19 -9.58
CA ARG A 49 -4.20 -12.61 -10.78
C ARG A 49 -5.20 -11.96 -11.73
N GLU A 50 -6.37 -12.56 -11.90
CA GLU A 50 -7.43 -11.96 -12.70
C GLU A 50 -7.87 -10.60 -12.13
N LYS A 51 -7.99 -10.50 -10.80
CA LYS A 51 -8.28 -9.22 -10.13
C LYS A 51 -7.13 -8.22 -10.28
N ASP A 52 -5.90 -8.64 -10.03
CA ASP A 52 -4.71 -7.79 -10.21
C ASP A 52 -4.62 -7.26 -11.65
N GLN A 53 -4.97 -8.09 -12.65
CA GLN A 53 -5.03 -7.66 -14.06
C GLN A 53 -6.18 -6.70 -14.35
N GLN A 54 -7.33 -6.85 -13.69
CA GLN A 54 -8.43 -5.89 -13.81
C GLN A 54 -8.01 -4.52 -13.28
N ASP A 55 -7.37 -4.48 -12.11
CA ASP A 55 -6.86 -3.24 -11.53
C ASP A 55 -5.82 -2.57 -12.45
N LEU A 56 -4.93 -3.37 -13.03
CA LEU A 56 -3.89 -2.88 -13.93
C LEU A 56 -4.49 -2.28 -15.21
N ARG A 57 -5.53 -2.90 -15.78
CA ARG A 57 -6.24 -2.34 -16.94
C ARG A 57 -6.93 -1.02 -16.59
N ALA A 58 -7.65 -0.98 -15.48
CA ALA A 58 -8.32 0.23 -15.01
C ALA A 58 -7.33 1.37 -14.75
N PHE A 59 -6.16 1.05 -14.19
CA PHE A 59 -5.07 2.02 -14.03
C PHE A 59 -4.59 2.58 -15.37
N PHE A 60 -4.35 1.74 -16.39
CA PHE A 60 -3.87 2.22 -17.68
C PHE A 60 -4.88 3.09 -18.41
N GLU A 61 -6.17 2.76 -18.33
CA GLU A 61 -7.26 3.59 -18.87
C GLU A 61 -7.25 4.96 -18.19
N ALA A 62 -7.30 4.99 -16.85
CA ALA A 62 -7.30 6.23 -16.09
C ALA A 62 -6.00 7.05 -16.25
N PHE A 63 -4.85 6.39 -16.40
CA PHE A 63 -3.57 7.02 -16.67
C PHE A 63 -3.57 7.72 -18.02
N GLN A 64 -4.05 7.05 -19.08
CA GLN A 64 -4.15 7.65 -20.42
C GLN A 64 -5.06 8.88 -20.42
N ASP A 65 -6.24 8.77 -19.80
CA ASP A 65 -7.18 9.88 -19.67
C ASP A 65 -6.57 11.07 -18.91
N THR A 66 -5.88 10.80 -17.80
CA THR A 66 -5.27 11.86 -16.97
C THR A 66 -4.08 12.53 -17.67
N VAL A 67 -3.30 11.77 -18.44
CA VAL A 67 -2.22 12.34 -19.27
C VAL A 67 -2.81 13.21 -20.38
N GLN A 68 -3.90 12.78 -21.01
CA GLN A 68 -4.59 13.56 -22.03
C GLN A 68 -5.14 14.88 -21.44
N ASP A 69 -5.81 14.81 -20.29
CA ASP A 69 -6.28 15.99 -19.55
C ASP A 69 -5.12 16.98 -19.30
N ALA A 70 -3.94 16.48 -18.90
CA ALA A 70 -2.78 17.31 -18.64
C ALA A 70 -2.20 17.99 -19.90
N VAL A 71 -2.25 17.31 -21.05
CA VAL A 71 -1.75 17.83 -22.33
C VAL A 71 -2.69 18.87 -22.93
N GLU A 72 -3.99 18.74 -22.70
CA GLU A 72 -5.02 19.67 -23.20
C GLU A 72 -5.16 20.95 -22.36
N LEU A 73 -4.42 21.07 -21.26
CA LEU A 73 -4.39 22.27 -20.44
C LEU A 73 -3.91 23.49 -21.23
N SER A 74 -4.73 24.55 -21.23
CA SER A 74 -4.38 25.84 -21.81
C SER A 74 -3.41 26.63 -20.90
N GLU A 75 -2.84 27.73 -21.41
CA GLU A 75 -1.96 28.60 -20.61
C GLU A 75 -2.71 29.38 -19.50
N SER A 76 -4.04 29.50 -19.62
CA SER A 76 -4.91 30.25 -18.70
C SER A 76 -5.92 29.33 -18.00
N VAL A 77 -5.42 28.26 -17.39
CA VAL A 77 -6.26 27.27 -16.70
C VAL A 77 -6.71 27.79 -15.33
N GLU A 78 -7.98 27.55 -15.02
CA GLU A 78 -8.57 27.86 -13.71
C GLU A 78 -7.93 27.00 -12.60
N SER A 79 -7.74 27.60 -11.42
CA SER A 79 -7.08 26.93 -10.29
C SER A 79 -7.76 25.60 -9.91
N ASP A 80 -9.09 25.53 -9.99
CA ASP A 80 -9.85 24.33 -9.63
C ASP A 80 -9.57 23.17 -10.60
N VAL A 81 -9.28 23.45 -11.87
CA VAL A 81 -8.92 22.42 -12.85
C VAL A 81 -7.53 21.83 -12.52
N LEU A 82 -6.57 22.66 -12.12
CA LEU A 82 -5.25 22.19 -11.68
C LEU A 82 -5.33 21.38 -10.39
N LEU A 83 -6.14 21.81 -9.41
CA LEU A 83 -6.34 21.06 -8.18
C LEU A 83 -6.97 19.68 -8.44
N ASN A 84 -7.99 19.62 -9.30
CA ASN A 84 -8.59 18.34 -9.70
C ASN A 84 -7.59 17.43 -10.43
N LEU A 85 -6.75 17.98 -11.32
CA LEU A 85 -5.72 17.20 -12.00
C LEU A 85 -4.67 16.65 -11.03
N LYS A 86 -4.22 17.48 -10.07
CA LYS A 86 -3.32 17.06 -8.99
C LYS A 86 -3.91 15.87 -8.23
N GLU A 87 -5.16 15.96 -7.78
CA GLU A 87 -5.82 14.87 -7.04
C GLU A 87 -5.91 13.56 -7.86
N LYS A 88 -6.21 13.66 -9.16
CA LYS A 88 -6.21 12.49 -10.06
C LYS A 88 -4.83 11.85 -10.15
N LEU A 89 -3.79 12.67 -10.36
CA LEU A 89 -2.41 12.21 -10.49
C LEU A 89 -1.89 11.56 -9.19
N GLU A 90 -2.20 12.14 -8.02
CA GLU A 90 -1.83 11.57 -6.71
C GLU A 90 -2.52 10.22 -6.48
N ARG A 91 -3.81 10.13 -6.81
CA ARG A 91 -4.57 8.88 -6.70
C ARG A 91 -4.01 7.79 -7.60
N LEU A 92 -3.65 8.12 -8.84
CA LEU A 92 -3.00 7.18 -9.76
C LEU A 92 -1.65 6.72 -9.23
N TYR A 93 -0.88 7.64 -8.63
CA TYR A 93 0.41 7.28 -8.03
C TYR A 93 0.22 6.30 -6.88
N VAL A 94 -0.69 6.59 -5.93
CA VAL A 94 -1.05 5.69 -4.83
C VAL A 94 -1.52 4.33 -5.35
N GLN A 95 -2.44 4.32 -6.33
CA GLN A 95 -2.96 3.07 -6.89
C GLN A 95 -1.83 2.21 -7.45
N SER A 96 -0.90 2.82 -8.19
CA SER A 96 0.20 2.14 -8.88
C SER A 96 1.12 1.34 -7.95
N THR A 97 1.27 1.74 -6.68
CA THR A 97 2.21 1.09 -5.74
C THR A 97 1.73 -0.30 -5.27
N SER A 98 0.47 -0.60 -5.55
CA SER A 98 -0.17 -1.86 -5.20
C SER A 98 -0.37 -2.83 -6.37
N LEU A 99 -0.14 -2.37 -7.61
CA LEU A 99 -0.46 -3.13 -8.82
C LEU A 99 0.60 -4.18 -9.15
N ALA A 100 0.24 -5.11 -10.03
CA ALA A 100 1.14 -6.12 -10.56
C ALA A 100 2.09 -5.53 -11.61
N GLY A 101 3.31 -6.07 -11.66
CA GLY A 101 4.33 -5.70 -12.65
C GLY A 101 5.20 -4.50 -12.25
N ASP A 102 6.09 -4.10 -13.17
CA ASP A 102 6.96 -2.95 -13.01
C ASP A 102 6.29 -1.70 -13.61
N LEU A 103 5.95 -0.75 -12.75
CA LEU A 103 5.32 0.52 -13.12
C LEU A 103 6.25 1.73 -12.90
N GLY A 104 7.56 1.51 -12.71
CA GLY A 104 8.49 2.59 -12.36
C GLY A 104 8.48 3.76 -13.36
N GLN A 105 8.39 3.48 -14.66
CA GLN A 105 8.29 4.53 -15.68
C GLN A 105 6.98 5.33 -15.61
N HIS A 106 5.87 4.67 -15.25
CA HIS A 106 4.57 5.32 -15.11
C HIS A 106 4.54 6.17 -13.84
N GLN A 107 5.10 5.67 -12.74
CA GLN A 107 5.28 6.41 -11.50
C GLN A 107 6.15 7.66 -11.70
N GLU A 108 7.26 7.54 -12.43
CA GLU A 108 8.11 8.69 -12.78
C GLU A 108 7.36 9.72 -13.64
N ALA A 109 6.55 9.26 -14.59
CA ALA A 109 5.71 10.14 -15.41
C ALA A 109 4.66 10.89 -14.57
N LEU A 110 3.97 10.19 -13.66
CA LEU A 110 3.01 10.78 -12.72
C LEU A 110 3.66 11.85 -11.83
N GLN A 111 4.84 11.55 -11.28
CA GLN A 111 5.60 12.51 -10.47
C GLN A 111 5.98 13.76 -11.27
N LYS A 112 6.44 13.60 -12.51
CA LYS A 112 6.76 14.74 -13.39
C LYS A 112 5.53 15.62 -13.67
N LEU A 113 4.39 15.00 -13.97
CA LEU A 113 3.14 15.73 -14.19
C LEU A 113 2.66 16.44 -12.92
N LEU A 114 2.79 15.80 -11.76
CA LEU A 114 2.51 16.42 -10.47
C LEU A 114 3.40 17.64 -10.24
N SER A 115 4.71 17.56 -10.51
CA SER A 115 5.60 18.70 -10.37
C SER A 115 5.19 19.88 -11.26
N VAL A 116 4.77 19.62 -12.51
CA VAL A 116 4.28 20.66 -13.43
C VAL A 116 2.98 21.28 -12.90
N CYS A 117 2.03 20.44 -12.47
CA CYS A 117 0.75 20.89 -11.91
C CYS A 117 0.97 21.77 -10.67
N MET A 118 1.85 21.36 -9.76
CA MET A 118 2.20 22.14 -8.56
C MET A 118 2.88 23.46 -8.89
N ALA A 119 3.72 23.53 -9.92
CA ALA A 119 4.31 24.79 -10.36
C ALA A 119 3.24 25.79 -10.85
N GLY A 120 2.21 25.30 -11.53
CA GLY A 120 1.04 26.10 -11.92
C GLY A 120 0.25 26.63 -10.72
N ILE A 121 -0.03 25.76 -9.74
CA ILE A 121 -0.74 26.12 -8.50
C ILE A 121 0.06 27.17 -7.71
N LEU A 122 1.37 26.99 -7.55
CA LEU A 122 2.26 27.93 -6.87
C LEU A 122 2.24 29.31 -7.53
N LYS A 123 2.26 29.35 -8.87
CA LYS A 123 2.16 30.61 -9.63
C LYS A 123 0.82 31.31 -9.38
N GLY A 124 -0.28 30.56 -9.30
CA GLY A 124 -1.60 31.12 -8.97
C GLY A 124 -1.69 31.70 -7.56
N ALA A 125 -0.88 31.20 -6.62
CA ALA A 125 -0.84 31.63 -5.22
C ALA A 125 0.22 32.71 -4.93
N GLU A 126 0.94 33.24 -5.93
CA GLU A 126 2.14 34.08 -5.74
C GLU A 126 1.92 35.34 -4.87
N HIS A 127 0.68 35.84 -4.82
CA HIS A 127 0.29 37.03 -4.05
C HIS A 127 -0.39 36.71 -2.70
N ASP A 128 -0.49 35.44 -2.32
CA ASP A 128 -1.06 34.98 -1.04
C ASP A 128 -0.02 34.20 -0.22
N PRO A 129 0.69 34.88 0.71
CA PRO A 129 1.69 34.23 1.57
C PRO A 129 1.14 33.10 2.44
N ILE A 130 -0.15 33.14 2.81
CA ILE A 130 -0.77 32.08 3.61
C ILE A 130 -0.99 30.84 2.74
N ALA A 131 -1.47 31.02 1.51
CA ALA A 131 -1.62 29.93 0.55
C ALA A 131 -0.26 29.30 0.19
N LEU A 132 0.78 30.11 -0.06
CA LEU A 132 2.12 29.61 -0.36
C LEU A 132 2.68 28.73 0.77
N LYS A 133 2.50 29.14 2.03
CA LYS A 133 2.94 28.34 3.17
C LYS A 133 2.21 26.99 3.21
N LYS A 134 0.88 26.98 3.03
CA LYS A 134 0.09 25.74 3.02
C LYS A 134 0.53 24.78 1.92
N ILE A 135 0.80 25.31 0.72
CA ILE A 135 1.28 24.50 -0.41
C ILE A 135 2.65 23.89 -0.08
N GLN A 136 3.55 24.65 0.56
CA GLN A 136 4.87 24.13 0.94
C GLN A 136 4.79 23.04 2.03
N ASP A 137 3.91 23.23 3.02
CA ASP A 137 3.67 22.23 4.08
C ASP A 137 3.08 20.94 3.46
N GLU A 138 2.13 21.08 2.53
CA GLU A 138 1.56 19.97 1.78
C GLU A 138 2.60 19.22 0.94
N LEU A 139 3.46 19.93 0.19
CA LEU A 139 4.52 19.32 -0.62
C LEU A 139 5.46 18.47 0.23
N THR A 140 5.83 19.00 1.41
CA THR A 140 6.71 18.29 2.36
C THR A 140 6.03 17.02 2.88
N ALA A 141 4.76 17.12 3.27
CA ALA A 141 3.98 15.97 3.73
C ALA A 141 3.80 14.92 2.63
N ARG A 142 3.57 15.35 1.39
CA ARG A 142 3.42 14.47 0.23
C ARG A 142 4.70 13.71 -0.07
N ASP A 143 5.87 14.34 0.02
CA ASP A 143 7.13 13.68 -0.27
C ASP A 143 7.40 12.54 0.74
N VAL A 144 7.13 12.78 2.03
CA VAL A 144 7.16 11.72 3.07
C VAL A 144 6.15 10.62 2.75
N PHE A 145 4.91 10.99 2.41
CA PHE A 145 3.87 10.02 2.05
C PHE A 145 4.24 9.16 0.83
N PHE A 146 4.90 9.74 -0.17
CA PHE A 146 5.35 9.03 -1.38
C PHE A 146 6.53 8.09 -1.11
N GLU A 147 7.36 8.42 -0.12
CA GLU A 147 8.41 7.53 0.39
C GLU A 147 7.79 6.32 1.10
N LEU A 148 6.78 6.51 1.94
CA LEU A 148 6.05 5.41 2.58
C LEU A 148 5.43 4.45 1.56
N LEU A 149 4.89 4.99 0.46
CA LEU A 149 4.30 4.21 -0.64
C LEU A 149 5.30 3.34 -1.40
N GLN A 150 6.61 3.51 -1.20
CA GLN A 150 7.62 2.58 -1.74
C GLN A 150 7.55 1.21 -1.05
N ASN A 151 6.94 1.13 0.13
CA ASN A 151 6.62 -0.12 0.78
C ASN A 151 5.38 -0.75 0.13
N PRO A 152 5.49 -1.94 -0.51
CA PRO A 152 4.36 -2.55 -1.21
C PRO A 152 3.20 -2.94 -0.29
N PHE A 153 3.44 -3.13 1.01
CA PHE A 153 2.37 -3.41 1.98
C PHE A 153 1.63 -2.15 2.39
N VAL A 154 2.33 -1.03 2.57
CA VAL A 154 1.70 0.29 2.76
C VAL A 154 0.76 0.62 1.59
N GLY A 155 1.22 0.38 0.35
CA GLY A 155 0.38 0.53 -0.84
C GLY A 155 -0.90 -0.31 -0.80
N VAL A 156 -0.84 -1.55 -0.28
CA VAL A 156 -2.03 -2.41 -0.11
C VAL A 156 -2.99 -1.85 0.93
N LEU A 157 -2.48 -1.41 2.08
CA LEU A 157 -3.31 -0.87 3.17
C LEU A 157 -4.05 0.41 2.77
N LEU A 158 -3.44 1.24 1.91
CA LEU A 158 -4.00 2.52 1.48
C LEU A 158 -5.01 2.42 0.33
N ARG A 159 -5.16 1.26 -0.32
CA ARG A 159 -6.16 1.07 -1.38
C ARG A 159 -7.60 1.17 -0.87
N GLY A 160 -7.83 0.82 0.40
CA GLY A 160 -9.15 0.84 1.02
C GLY A 160 -10.10 -0.28 0.59
N ASP A 161 -9.64 -1.27 -0.19
CA ASP A 161 -10.33 -2.54 -0.37
C ASP A 161 -9.96 -3.53 0.75
N GLU A 162 -10.90 -4.40 1.14
CA GLU A 162 -10.70 -5.42 2.19
C GLU A 162 -9.83 -6.60 1.68
N ILE A 163 -8.65 -6.31 1.13
CA ILE A 163 -7.67 -7.34 0.73
C ILE A 163 -7.06 -8.01 1.96
N VAL A 164 -6.74 -7.21 2.97
CA VAL A 164 -6.27 -7.67 4.28
C VAL A 164 -7.45 -7.58 5.21
N HIS A 165 -8.04 -8.73 5.57
CA HIS A 165 -9.13 -8.74 6.54
C HIS A 165 -8.63 -8.28 7.93
N GLU A 166 -9.51 -7.71 8.75
CA GLU A 166 -9.15 -7.20 10.09
C GLU A 166 -8.44 -8.26 10.95
N SER A 167 -8.94 -9.51 10.93
CA SER A 167 -8.33 -10.65 11.64
C SER A 167 -6.96 -11.06 11.08
N GLU A 168 -6.61 -10.60 9.88
CA GLU A 168 -5.36 -10.89 9.19
C GLU A 168 -4.37 -9.72 9.28
N MET A 169 -4.77 -8.58 9.88
CA MET A 169 -3.93 -7.39 9.98
C MET A 169 -2.64 -7.66 10.77
N ILE A 170 -2.78 -8.15 12.01
CA ILE A 170 -1.64 -8.44 12.89
C ILE A 170 -0.69 -9.49 12.30
N PRO A 171 -1.16 -10.68 11.85
CA PRO A 171 -0.25 -11.63 11.22
C PRO A 171 0.36 -11.07 9.94
N SER A 172 -0.33 -10.18 9.20
CA SER A 172 0.26 -9.51 8.05
C SER A 172 1.41 -8.57 8.44
N ILE A 173 1.20 -7.69 9.42
CA ILE A 173 2.23 -6.77 9.92
C ILE A 173 3.45 -7.55 10.44
N LEU A 174 3.22 -8.57 11.27
CA LEU A 174 4.29 -9.39 11.86
C LEU A 174 5.03 -10.27 10.83
N SER A 175 4.49 -10.43 9.62
CA SER A 175 5.14 -11.14 8.52
C SER A 175 6.00 -10.25 7.64
N GLU A 176 5.94 -8.93 7.82
CA GLU A 176 6.76 -8.00 7.05
C GLU A 176 8.23 -8.03 7.46
N GLN A 177 9.08 -7.43 6.62
CA GLN A 177 10.49 -7.26 6.95
C GLN A 177 10.64 -6.24 8.09
N ALA A 178 11.74 -6.34 8.84
CA ALA A 178 12.00 -5.46 9.98
C ALA A 178 11.93 -3.97 9.61
N ASP A 179 12.55 -3.60 8.48
CA ASP A 179 12.60 -2.23 7.96
C ASP A 179 11.22 -1.71 7.52
N SER A 180 10.25 -2.59 7.28
CA SER A 180 8.89 -2.24 6.89
C SER A 180 8.00 -1.88 8.08
N ILE A 181 8.34 -2.32 9.29
CA ILE A 181 7.51 -2.10 10.49
C ILE A 181 7.30 -0.60 10.78
N PRO A 182 8.34 0.26 10.81
CA PRO A 182 8.15 1.68 11.07
C PRO A 182 7.23 2.36 10.06
N GLN A 183 7.40 2.03 8.78
CA GLN A 183 6.64 2.63 7.67
C GLN A 183 5.14 2.26 7.76
N VAL A 184 4.83 1.03 8.16
CA VAL A 184 3.45 0.58 8.35
C VAL A 184 2.83 1.25 9.57
N MET A 185 3.58 1.34 10.68
CA MET A 185 3.09 1.97 11.91
C MET A 185 2.80 3.47 11.73
N GLU A 186 3.56 4.15 10.87
CA GLU A 186 3.38 5.59 10.56
C GLU A 186 2.01 5.90 9.92
N LEU A 187 1.33 4.91 9.32
CA LEU A 187 -0.02 5.09 8.76
C LEU A 187 -1.11 5.29 9.83
N PHE A 188 -0.83 4.92 11.08
CA PHE A 188 -1.80 4.88 12.16
C PHE A 188 -1.54 6.00 13.15
N ASP A 189 -2.61 6.58 13.69
CA ASP A 189 -2.49 7.55 14.78
C ASP A 189 -2.00 6.87 16.08
N PRO A 190 -1.53 7.62 17.10
CA PRO A 190 -0.99 7.01 18.32
C PRO A 190 -1.95 6.09 19.08
N VAL A 191 -3.27 6.32 18.99
CA VAL A 191 -4.29 5.47 19.62
C VAL A 191 -4.41 4.16 18.85
N GLN A 192 -4.47 4.24 17.52
CA GLN A 192 -4.49 3.07 16.64
C GLN A 192 -3.20 2.25 16.75
N GLN A 193 -2.04 2.91 16.80
CA GLN A 193 -0.75 2.24 17.00
C GLN A 193 -0.72 1.45 18.32
N GLN A 194 -1.19 2.07 19.42
CA GLN A 194 -1.28 1.39 20.71
C GLN A 194 -2.21 0.17 20.63
N HIS A 195 -3.35 0.31 19.97
CA HIS A 195 -4.28 -0.79 19.78
C HIS A 195 -3.65 -1.95 18.99
N LEU A 196 -2.95 -1.66 17.89
CA LEU A 196 -2.23 -2.67 17.11
C LEU A 196 -1.14 -3.36 17.92
N ILE A 197 -0.41 -2.63 18.76
CA ILE A 197 0.61 -3.18 19.65
C ILE A 197 -0.01 -4.15 20.65
N ASP A 198 -1.13 -3.80 21.27
CA ASP A 198 -1.79 -4.66 22.26
C ASP A 198 -2.35 -5.93 21.62
N LEU A 199 -2.98 -5.80 20.44
CA LEU A 199 -3.39 -6.96 19.64
C LEU A 199 -2.19 -7.84 19.23
N ALA A 200 -1.06 -7.23 18.84
CA ALA A 200 0.15 -7.97 18.49
C ALA A 200 0.74 -8.73 19.67
N LYS A 201 0.73 -8.17 20.88
CA LYS A 201 1.14 -8.89 22.11
C LYS A 201 0.28 -10.11 22.36
N GLU A 202 -1.03 -9.92 22.41
CA GLU A 202 -1.99 -11.01 22.63
C GLU A 202 -1.82 -12.10 21.56
N PHE A 203 -1.64 -11.69 20.31
CA PHE A 203 -1.43 -12.59 19.19
C PHE A 203 -0.14 -13.42 19.34
N VAL A 204 0.98 -12.78 19.68
CA VAL A 204 2.29 -13.43 19.84
C VAL A 204 2.33 -14.35 21.07
N GLU A 205 1.69 -13.96 22.18
CA GLU A 205 1.59 -14.79 23.39
C GLU A 205 0.87 -16.12 23.13
N GLN A 206 -0.07 -16.14 22.19
CA GLN A 206 -0.82 -17.34 21.80
C GLN A 206 -0.05 -18.25 20.85
N GLN A 207 1.07 -17.79 20.27
CA GLN A 207 1.88 -18.61 19.36
C GLN A 207 2.78 -19.58 20.12
N SER A 208 2.98 -20.78 19.55
CA SER A 208 3.96 -21.73 20.08
C SER A 208 5.40 -21.24 19.88
N ASP A 209 6.33 -21.68 20.73
CA ASP A 209 7.76 -21.34 20.62
C ASP A 209 8.34 -21.67 19.24
N ALA A 210 7.88 -22.77 18.62
CA ALA A 210 8.31 -23.15 17.27
C ALA A 210 7.89 -22.12 16.22
N VAL A 211 6.65 -21.62 16.29
CA VAL A 211 6.14 -20.59 15.37
C VAL A 211 6.86 -19.27 15.59
N LYS A 212 7.08 -18.88 16.84
CA LYS A 212 7.82 -17.67 17.20
C LYS A 212 9.24 -17.68 16.65
N GLN A 213 9.93 -18.82 16.78
CA GLN A 213 11.29 -18.99 16.28
C GLN A 213 11.36 -18.98 14.74
N ASP A 214 10.43 -19.65 14.06
CA ASP A 214 10.42 -19.77 12.59
C ASP A 214 10.12 -18.43 11.90
N THR A 215 9.23 -17.63 12.49
CA THR A 215 8.71 -16.39 11.88
C THR A 215 9.37 -15.13 12.41
N GLN A 216 10.06 -15.21 13.54
CA GLN A 216 10.63 -14.06 14.25
C GLN A 216 9.59 -13.00 14.66
N CYS A 217 8.33 -13.40 14.88
CA CYS A 217 7.25 -12.47 15.21
C CYS A 217 7.50 -11.71 16.52
N GLU A 218 8.20 -12.31 17.50
CA GLU A 218 8.62 -11.63 18.75
C GLU A 218 9.57 -10.46 18.46
N ALA A 219 10.52 -10.62 17.53
CA ALA A 219 11.42 -9.55 17.13
C ALA A 219 10.67 -8.40 16.41
N ARG A 220 9.62 -8.73 15.64
CA ARG A 220 8.77 -7.71 15.00
C ARG A 220 7.92 -6.96 16.02
N LEU A 221 7.38 -7.65 17.02
CA LEU A 221 6.68 -7.01 18.14
C LEU A 221 7.59 -6.06 18.92
N GLU A 222 8.84 -6.44 19.19
CA GLU A 222 9.81 -5.56 19.86
C GLU A 222 10.09 -4.28 19.04
N LEU A 223 10.16 -4.39 17.72
CA LEU A 223 10.27 -3.20 16.85
C LEU A 223 9.06 -2.28 17.01
N MET A 224 7.83 -2.83 16.98
CA MET A 224 6.62 -2.04 17.20
C MET A 224 6.64 -1.34 18.57
N LEU A 225 7.12 -2.00 19.62
CA LEU A 225 7.26 -1.44 20.96
C LEU A 225 8.28 -0.31 21.03
N SER A 226 9.44 -0.47 20.37
CA SER A 226 10.52 0.54 20.38
C SER A 226 10.14 1.87 19.70
N LEU A 227 9.21 1.82 18.75
CA LEU A 227 8.72 3.02 18.06
C LEU A 227 7.91 3.92 19.01
N LYS A 228 7.16 3.32 19.93
CA LYS A 228 6.41 4.04 20.96
C LYS A 228 7.34 4.82 21.91
N GLU A 229 8.49 4.28 22.22
CA GLU A 229 9.45 4.93 23.13
C GLU A 229 10.17 6.12 22.50
N SER A 230 10.10 6.24 21.17
CA SER A 230 10.74 7.29 20.38
C SER A 230 9.81 8.49 20.07
N THR A 231 8.55 8.45 20.51
CA THR A 231 7.53 9.51 20.28
C THR A 231 7.13 10.18 21.59
#